data_AF-A0A9P9R388-F1
#
_entry.id   AF-A0A9P9R388-F1
#
_cell.length_a   1.000
_cell.length_b   1.000
_cell.length_c   1.000
_cell.angle_alpha   90.00
_cell.angle_beta   90.00
_cell.angle_gamma   90.00
#
_symmetry.space_group_name_H-M   'P 1'
#
loop_
_entity.id
_entity.type
_entity.pdbx_description
1 polymer ?
#
loop_
_entity_poly.entity_id
_entity_poly.type
_entity_poly.pdbx_seq_one_letter_code
_entity_poly.pdbx_strand_id
1 'polypeptide(L)'
;MSSSSPHPLPTHLIIVCCHAIYTGPSTPPPPSPSSSQSPSNPTAPSHPSNWLLAPFQTDEIPTFTAHIQAGLKLLASPSPLPSPATTGTDQNSNPVPVSDLDQDSSATSPSKQNPNQPTDSTFDSLLIFSGSKTRPEINISEARSYLNYTLANSFWSLLPPAPNPTNSAHPNQKQERELLTSRILLEEQALDSFHNILFSLLLFWKTTARWPEKMTVVSHGFKRARFVELHVKALRFPLARVRFVGVDPGYMLADGGYDVVRAEDVRKGEKERGFGAWVEDVRGEGGVLRGKRAGRWCWGVDQRWFEDGVEGERMRRESGVGSRRVEWVGVDGMGRERVFVEEVLGSGRQPWEED
;
A
#
# COMPACT_ATOMS: atom_id res chain seq x y z
N MET A 1 -17.58 2.51 29.33
CA MET A 1 -18.66 2.07 28.41
C MET A 1 -18.02 1.83 27.06
N SER A 2 -17.74 0.57 26.72
CA SER A 2 -17.10 0.20 25.46
C SER A 2 -18.14 0.34 24.35
N SER A 3 -18.02 1.35 23.49
CA SER A 3 -18.79 1.37 22.25
C SER A 3 -18.17 0.33 21.33
N SER A 4 -18.72 -0.87 21.29
CA SER A 4 -18.36 -1.86 20.27
C SER A 4 -18.63 -1.25 18.90
N SER A 5 -17.57 -0.97 18.15
CA SER A 5 -17.65 -0.64 16.73
C SER A 5 -18.51 -1.70 16.04
N PRO A 6 -19.56 -1.33 15.27
CA PRO A 6 -20.37 -2.30 14.53
C PRO A 6 -19.60 -2.97 13.39
N HIS A 7 -18.38 -2.52 13.10
CA HIS A 7 -17.53 -3.07 12.05
C HIS A 7 -16.38 -3.90 12.62
N PRO A 8 -16.04 -5.04 11.98
CA PRO A 8 -14.94 -5.88 12.43
C PRO A 8 -13.62 -5.12 12.39
N LEU A 9 -12.74 -5.46 13.33
CA LEU A 9 -11.37 -4.99 13.28
C LEU A 9 -10.72 -5.46 11.98
N PRO A 10 -9.94 -4.60 11.31
CA PRO A 10 -9.27 -4.98 10.08
C PRO A 10 -8.34 -6.19 10.27
N THR A 11 -8.31 -7.08 9.28
CA THR A 11 -7.42 -8.25 9.18
C THR A 11 -6.58 -8.24 7.90
N HIS A 12 -6.94 -7.44 6.90
CA HIS A 12 -6.25 -7.34 5.62
C HIS A 12 -5.50 -6.01 5.50
N LEU A 13 -4.18 -6.06 5.40
CA LEU A 13 -3.32 -4.92 5.09
C LEU A 13 -3.17 -4.73 3.57
N ILE A 14 -3.52 -3.56 3.05
CA ILE A 14 -3.26 -3.13 1.67
C ILE A 14 -2.21 -2.03 1.71
N ILE A 15 -1.11 -2.20 0.97
CA ILE A 15 -0.01 -1.25 0.89
C ILE A 15 0.05 -0.72 -0.53
N VAL A 16 -0.04 0.59 -0.71
CA VAL A 16 0.32 1.27 -1.96
C VAL A 16 1.68 1.90 -1.76
N CYS A 17 2.70 1.32 -2.39
CA CYS A 17 4.05 1.87 -2.34
C CYS A 17 4.11 3.13 -3.20
N CYS A 18 4.43 4.26 -2.58
CA CYS A 18 4.57 5.52 -3.29
C CYS A 18 5.94 5.62 -3.98
N HIS A 19 6.00 6.40 -5.07
CA HIS A 19 7.24 6.64 -5.82
C HIS A 19 7.35 8.07 -6.37
N ALA A 20 6.41 8.96 -6.04
CA ALA A 20 6.30 10.30 -6.61
C ALA A 20 5.55 11.23 -5.64
N ILE A 21 5.70 12.55 -5.81
CA ILE A 21 5.05 13.54 -4.95
C ILE A 21 4.08 14.39 -5.78
N TYR A 22 2.80 14.32 -5.47
CA TYR A 22 1.81 15.29 -5.97
C TYR A 22 1.93 16.61 -5.18
N THR A 23 2.26 17.69 -5.88
CA THR A 23 2.44 19.04 -5.32
C THR A 23 1.17 19.89 -5.42
N GLY A 24 0.21 19.48 -6.24
CA GLY A 24 -0.99 20.26 -6.52
C GLY A 24 -0.77 21.35 -7.58
N PRO A 25 -1.85 21.94 -8.11
CA PRO A 25 -1.75 23.06 -9.02
C PRO A 25 -1.08 24.25 -8.34
N SER A 26 -0.01 24.73 -8.95
CA SER A 26 0.54 26.05 -8.60
C SER A 26 -0.52 27.10 -8.92
N THR A 27 -0.67 28.14 -8.10
CA THR A 27 -1.53 29.28 -8.46
C THR A 27 -1.06 29.83 -9.82
N PRO A 28 -1.87 29.74 -10.89
CA PRO A 28 -1.44 30.22 -12.18
C PRO A 28 -1.29 31.75 -12.15
N PRO A 29 -0.27 32.34 -12.80
CA PRO A 29 -0.31 33.77 -13.11
C PRO A 29 -1.55 34.06 -13.97
N PRO A 30 -2.10 35.30 -13.93
CA PRO A 30 -3.26 35.66 -14.74
C PRO A 30 -2.99 35.37 -16.23
N PRO A 31 -4.02 34.95 -17.00
CA PRO A 31 -3.83 34.50 -18.37
C PRO A 31 -3.23 35.61 -19.23
N SER A 32 -2.12 35.28 -19.91
CA SER A 32 -1.56 36.13 -20.97
C SER A 32 -2.36 35.92 -22.27
N PRO A 33 -2.78 36.98 -22.99
CA PRO A 33 -3.77 36.90 -24.05
C PRO A 33 -3.27 36.33 -25.39
N SER A 34 -2.17 35.57 -25.44
CA SER A 34 -1.63 35.08 -26.71
C SER A 34 -0.92 33.73 -26.60
N SER A 35 -1.67 32.63 -26.65
CA SER A 35 -1.15 31.38 -27.24
C SER A 35 -2.31 30.53 -27.75
N SER A 36 -2.27 30.21 -29.04
CA SER A 36 -3.28 29.49 -29.81
C SER A 36 -2.98 27.99 -29.93
N GLN A 37 -2.42 27.39 -28.87
CA GLN A 37 -2.39 25.95 -28.69
C GLN A 37 -3.36 25.64 -27.55
N SER A 38 -4.30 24.69 -27.70
CA SER A 38 -5.09 24.20 -26.57
C SER A 38 -4.14 23.73 -25.48
N PRO A 39 -3.95 24.47 -24.37
CA PRO A 39 -3.05 24.04 -23.32
C PRO A 39 -3.80 22.98 -22.53
N SER A 40 -3.16 21.85 -22.25
CA SER A 40 -3.62 20.96 -21.18
C SER A 40 -3.91 21.80 -19.94
N ASN A 41 -5.12 21.70 -19.37
CA ASN A 41 -5.53 22.55 -18.26
C ASN A 41 -4.57 22.34 -17.07
N PRO A 42 -3.72 23.33 -16.71
CA PRO A 42 -2.69 23.16 -15.68
C PRO A 42 -3.29 22.99 -14.28
N THR A 43 -4.59 23.29 -14.13
CA THR A 43 -5.33 23.06 -12.88
C THR A 43 -5.75 21.60 -12.70
N ALA A 44 -5.69 20.78 -13.75
CA ALA A 44 -6.04 19.36 -13.66
C ALA A 44 -5.04 18.64 -12.72
N PRO A 45 -5.50 17.87 -11.72
CA PRO A 45 -4.60 17.17 -10.81
C PRO A 45 -3.59 16.24 -11.52
N SER A 46 -3.97 15.66 -12.66
CA SER A 46 -3.12 14.76 -13.45
C SER A 46 -2.06 15.49 -14.30
N HIS A 47 -2.05 16.82 -14.31
CA HIS A 47 -1.10 17.59 -15.11
C HIS A 47 0.33 17.41 -14.57
N PRO A 48 1.36 17.16 -15.42
CA PRO A 48 2.72 16.91 -14.97
C PRO A 48 3.35 18.00 -14.11
N SER A 49 2.98 19.27 -14.29
CA SER A 49 3.45 20.39 -13.45
C SER A 49 3.06 20.27 -11.98
N ASN A 50 2.05 19.44 -11.67
CA ASN A 50 1.51 19.27 -10.34
C ASN A 50 2.15 18.08 -9.63
N TRP A 51 3.24 17.55 -10.19
CA TRP A 51 3.97 16.39 -9.71
C TRP A 51 5.47 16.66 -9.72
N LEU A 52 6.12 16.30 -8.62
CA LEU A 52 7.57 16.19 -8.54
C LEU A 52 7.96 14.75 -8.88
N LEU A 53 8.43 14.57 -10.13
CA LEU A 53 8.82 13.30 -10.71
C LEU A 53 10.34 13.18 -10.79
N ALA A 54 10.87 11.96 -10.68
CA ALA A 54 12.24 11.67 -11.05
C ALA A 54 12.42 11.77 -12.59
N PRO A 55 13.63 12.05 -13.10
CA PRO A 55 13.86 12.24 -14.54
C PRO A 55 13.42 11.07 -15.43
N PHE A 56 13.37 9.85 -14.90
CA PHE A 56 12.98 8.64 -15.63
C PHE A 56 11.46 8.34 -15.59
N GLN A 57 10.69 9.05 -14.75
CA GLN A 57 9.25 8.82 -14.52
C GLN A 57 8.36 9.57 -15.53
N THR A 58 8.85 9.81 -16.73
CA THR A 58 8.10 10.48 -17.81
C THR A 58 6.83 9.68 -18.14
N ASP A 59 5.68 10.35 -18.19
CA ASP A 59 4.36 9.76 -18.47
C ASP A 59 3.91 8.67 -17.48
N GLU A 60 4.44 8.66 -16.25
CA GLU A 60 4.07 7.66 -15.24
C GLU A 60 2.88 8.06 -14.35
N ILE A 61 2.34 9.28 -14.46
CA ILE A 61 1.19 9.74 -13.65
C ILE A 61 -0.04 8.82 -13.79
N PRO A 62 -0.41 8.31 -14.98
CA PRO A 62 -1.47 7.31 -15.10
C PRO A 62 -1.17 6.03 -14.32
N THR A 63 0.10 5.62 -14.24
CA THR A 63 0.55 4.45 -13.46
C THR A 63 0.33 4.67 -11.97
N PHE A 64 0.76 5.82 -11.42
CA PHE A 64 0.54 6.16 -10.01
C PHE A 64 -0.94 6.30 -9.69
N THR A 65 -1.73 6.85 -10.62
CA THR A 65 -3.19 6.90 -10.53
C THR A 65 -3.77 5.49 -10.41
N ALA A 66 -3.34 4.57 -11.26
CA ALA A 66 -3.78 3.18 -11.25
C ALA A 66 -3.34 2.44 -9.96
N HIS A 67 -2.17 2.75 -9.39
CA HIS A 67 -1.76 2.21 -8.08
C HIS A 67 -2.73 2.63 -6.97
N ILE A 68 -3.04 3.92 -6.89
CA ILE A 68 -3.97 4.48 -5.91
C ILE A 68 -5.36 3.88 -6.09
N GLN A 69 -5.88 3.87 -7.32
CA GLN A 69 -7.19 3.30 -7.62
C GLN A 69 -7.26 1.80 -7.31
N ALA A 70 -6.20 1.03 -7.54
CA ALA A 70 -6.16 -0.38 -7.17
C ALA A 70 -6.26 -0.56 -5.64
N GLY A 71 -5.54 0.26 -4.86
CA GLY A 71 -5.66 0.27 -3.40
C GLY A 71 -7.06 0.62 -2.92
N LEU A 72 -7.67 1.67 -3.49
CA LEU A 72 -9.04 2.10 -3.15
C LEU A 72 -10.10 1.06 -3.53
N LYS A 73 -9.98 0.42 -4.68
CA LYS A 73 -10.89 -0.67 -5.10
C LYS A 73 -10.82 -1.85 -4.15
N LEU A 74 -9.62 -2.23 -3.71
CA LEU A 74 -9.44 -3.30 -2.72
C LEU A 74 -10.04 -2.90 -1.37
N LEU A 75 -9.84 -1.66 -0.93
CA LEU A 75 -10.42 -1.14 0.30
C LEU A 75 -11.96 -1.14 0.27
N ALA A 76 -12.56 -0.78 -0.87
CA ALA A 76 -14.00 -0.74 -1.09
C ALA A 76 -14.60 -2.11 -1.49
N SER A 77 -13.79 -3.17 -1.53
CA SER A 77 -14.30 -4.53 -1.79
C SER A 77 -14.68 -5.16 -0.45
N PRO A 78 -15.95 -5.52 -0.23
CA PRO A 78 -16.34 -6.16 1.01
C PRO A 78 -15.86 -7.62 1.05
N SER A 79 -15.49 -8.09 2.24
CA SER A 79 -15.14 -9.49 2.48
C SER A 79 -16.38 -10.30 2.85
N PRO A 80 -16.53 -11.54 2.35
CA PRO A 80 -17.54 -12.45 2.84
C PRO A 80 -17.24 -12.78 4.32
N LEU A 81 -18.28 -12.75 5.17
CA LEU A 81 -18.14 -13.14 6.57
C LEU A 81 -17.58 -14.57 6.68
N PRO A 82 -16.69 -14.86 7.64
CA PRO A 82 -16.32 -16.24 7.94
C PRO A 82 -17.59 -17.01 8.32
N SER A 83 -17.88 -18.09 7.61
CA SER A 83 -19.00 -18.98 7.96
C SER A 83 -18.83 -19.45 9.41
N PRO A 84 -19.90 -19.50 10.22
CA PRO A 84 -19.79 -19.99 11.59
C PRO A 84 -19.19 -21.39 11.56
N ALA A 85 -18.06 -21.55 12.24
CA ALA A 85 -17.35 -22.82 12.34
C ALA A 85 -18.35 -23.89 12.80
N THR A 86 -18.67 -24.83 11.90
CA THR A 86 -19.48 -25.97 12.27
C THR A 86 -18.62 -26.84 13.17
N THR A 87 -18.83 -26.72 14.48
CA THR A 87 -18.41 -27.73 15.45
C THR A 87 -19.22 -28.98 15.16
N GLY A 88 -18.74 -29.79 14.22
CA GLY A 88 -19.22 -31.13 13.93
C GLY A 88 -18.10 -32.11 14.23
N THR A 89 -18.08 -32.59 15.47
CA THR A 89 -17.55 -33.93 15.76
C THR A 89 -18.31 -34.91 14.89
N ASP A 90 -17.63 -35.66 14.02
CA ASP A 90 -18.05 -37.02 13.71
C ASP A 90 -16.86 -37.83 13.20
N GLN A 91 -16.50 -38.81 14.03
CA GLN A 91 -15.77 -40.00 13.62
C GLN A 91 -16.76 -40.88 12.84
N ASN A 92 -16.33 -41.47 11.73
CA ASN A 92 -16.22 -42.93 11.53
C ASN A 92 -16.38 -43.37 10.04
N SER A 93 -15.45 -44.24 9.65
CA SER A 93 -15.56 -45.41 8.74
C SER A 93 -15.95 -45.27 7.25
N ASN A 94 -14.90 -45.52 6.44
CA ASN A 94 -14.75 -46.46 5.32
C ASN A 94 -15.26 -46.18 3.89
N PRO A 95 -14.50 -46.64 2.85
CA PRO A 95 -14.77 -46.41 1.44
C PRO A 95 -15.47 -47.61 0.76
N VAL A 96 -16.32 -47.35 -0.24
CA VAL A 96 -16.76 -48.34 -1.25
C VAL A 96 -16.84 -47.66 -2.62
N PRO A 97 -16.48 -48.33 -3.74
CA PRO A 97 -16.24 -47.69 -5.03
C PRO A 97 -17.32 -47.97 -6.12
N VAL A 98 -17.15 -47.27 -7.25
CA VAL A 98 -17.68 -47.47 -8.64
C VAL A 98 -19.19 -47.34 -8.90
N SER A 99 -19.61 -46.41 -9.78
CA SER A 99 -19.91 -46.65 -11.22
C SER A 99 -20.85 -45.59 -11.84
N ASP A 100 -20.44 -45.11 -13.02
CA ASP A 100 -21.20 -44.72 -14.22
C ASP A 100 -22.34 -43.66 -14.22
N LEU A 101 -22.11 -42.70 -15.15
CA LEU A 101 -23.03 -42.08 -16.13
C LEU A 101 -24.42 -41.61 -15.66
N ASP A 102 -24.64 -40.29 -15.74
CA ASP A 102 -25.65 -39.75 -16.67
C ASP A 102 -25.51 -38.24 -16.88
N GLN A 103 -25.73 -37.83 -18.12
CA GLN A 103 -25.93 -36.45 -18.56
C GLN A 103 -27.35 -36.02 -18.15
N ASP A 104 -27.50 -34.86 -17.51
CA ASP A 104 -28.64 -34.02 -17.84
C ASP A 104 -28.35 -32.53 -17.65
N SER A 105 -28.81 -31.79 -18.64
CA SER A 105 -28.76 -30.35 -18.83
C SER A 105 -29.95 -29.69 -18.15
N SER A 106 -29.71 -28.82 -17.16
CA SER A 106 -30.73 -27.87 -16.74
C SER A 106 -30.11 -26.53 -16.33
N ALA A 107 -30.49 -25.50 -17.07
CA ALA A 107 -30.18 -24.10 -16.81
C ALA A 107 -30.82 -23.64 -15.49
N THR A 108 -30.00 -23.36 -14.47
CA THR A 108 -30.46 -22.75 -13.23
C THR A 108 -30.58 -21.23 -13.43
N SER A 109 -31.81 -20.74 -13.40
CA SER A 109 -32.13 -19.31 -13.39
C SER A 109 -31.54 -18.62 -12.15
N PRO A 110 -31.10 -17.34 -12.24
CA PRO A 110 -30.59 -16.62 -11.09
C PRO A 110 -31.73 -16.35 -10.09
N SER A 111 -31.58 -16.85 -8.86
CA SER A 111 -32.47 -16.55 -7.75
C SER A 111 -32.55 -15.05 -7.52
N LYS A 112 -33.76 -14.48 -7.62
CA LYS A 112 -34.06 -13.10 -7.24
C LYS A 112 -33.71 -12.89 -5.77
N GLN A 113 -32.65 -12.11 -5.49
CA GLN A 113 -32.35 -11.67 -4.13
C GLN A 113 -33.44 -10.71 -3.63
N ASN A 114 -33.87 -10.91 -2.39
CA ASN A 114 -34.88 -10.13 -1.70
C ASN A 114 -34.30 -8.74 -1.33
N PRO A 115 -34.88 -7.61 -1.76
CA PRO A 115 -34.27 -6.28 -1.62
C PRO A 115 -34.19 -5.73 -0.18
N ASN A 116 -34.65 -6.48 0.83
CA ASN A 116 -34.65 -6.09 2.25
C ASN A 116 -33.71 -6.93 3.14
N GLN A 117 -32.80 -7.73 2.58
CA GLN A 117 -31.76 -8.38 3.37
C GLN A 117 -30.53 -7.44 3.46
N PRO A 118 -30.01 -7.14 4.67
CA PRO A 118 -28.72 -6.47 4.77
C PRO A 118 -27.69 -7.33 4.04
N THR A 119 -26.98 -6.75 3.08
CA THR A 119 -25.83 -7.40 2.45
C THR A 119 -24.81 -7.61 3.55
N ASP A 120 -24.66 -8.85 4.01
CA ASP A 120 -23.87 -9.27 5.19
C ASP A 120 -22.37 -9.26 4.89
N SER A 121 -21.91 -8.16 4.29
CA SER A 121 -20.59 -8.00 3.70
C SER A 121 -19.86 -6.88 4.45
N THR A 122 -18.70 -7.19 5.03
CA THR A 122 -17.98 -6.28 5.92
C THR A 122 -16.69 -5.79 5.29
N PHE A 123 -16.27 -4.57 5.62
CA PHE A 123 -14.95 -4.06 5.23
C PHE A 123 -13.94 -4.43 6.32
N ASP A 124 -12.99 -5.31 5.98
CA ASP A 124 -11.98 -5.86 6.89
C ASP A 124 -10.56 -5.35 6.58
N SER A 125 -10.45 -4.38 5.67
CA SER A 125 -9.16 -3.93 5.14
C SER A 125 -8.71 -2.60 5.75
N LEU A 126 -7.39 -2.37 5.79
CA LEU A 126 -6.73 -1.07 5.97
C LEU A 126 -5.89 -0.77 4.74
N LEU A 127 -6.03 0.43 4.18
CA LEU A 127 -5.20 0.93 3.10
C LEU A 127 -4.11 1.85 3.67
N ILE A 128 -2.86 1.54 3.38
CA ILE A 128 -1.71 2.35 3.77
C ILE A 128 -1.03 2.88 2.51
N PHE A 129 -1.01 4.20 2.35
CA PHE A 129 -0.05 4.84 1.44
C PHE A 129 1.29 4.92 2.17
N SER A 130 2.34 4.37 1.57
CA SER A 130 3.63 4.20 2.23
C SER A 130 4.77 4.81 1.41
N GLY A 131 5.44 5.78 2.01
CA GLY A 131 6.54 6.51 1.43
C GLY A 131 6.80 7.84 2.14
N SER A 132 8.06 8.09 2.47
CA SER A 132 8.50 9.21 3.30
C SER A 132 8.73 10.52 2.52
N LYS A 133 9.34 11.49 3.21
CA LYS A 133 9.75 12.81 2.69
C LYS A 133 11.14 12.71 2.06
N THR A 134 11.20 12.26 0.81
CA THR A 134 12.44 11.87 0.13
C THR A 134 13.11 12.99 -0.67
N ARG A 135 12.53 14.20 -0.67
CA ARG A 135 12.92 15.32 -1.54
C ARG A 135 13.28 16.55 -0.70
N PRO A 136 14.48 17.14 -0.86
CA PRO A 136 14.87 18.33 -0.09
C PRO A 136 14.08 19.59 -0.49
N GLU A 137 13.50 19.62 -1.69
CA GLU A 137 12.76 20.77 -2.22
C GLU A 137 11.37 20.91 -1.59
N ILE A 138 10.83 19.86 -0.97
CA ILE A 138 9.47 19.84 -0.42
C ILE A 138 9.35 19.02 0.86
N ASN A 139 8.73 19.59 1.89
CA ASN A 139 8.49 18.93 3.19
C ASN A 139 7.14 18.20 3.22
N ILE A 140 6.85 17.40 2.20
CA ILE A 140 5.65 16.56 2.11
C ILE A 140 6.11 15.13 1.81
N SER A 141 5.50 14.15 2.48
CA SER A 141 5.79 12.74 2.23
C SER A 141 5.10 12.28 0.95
N GLU A 142 5.67 11.28 0.29
CA GLU A 142 5.03 10.64 -0.86
C GLU A 142 3.64 10.10 -0.48
N ALA A 143 3.52 9.48 0.70
CA ALA A 143 2.24 8.98 1.24
C ALA A 143 1.17 10.09 1.37
N ARG A 144 1.51 11.21 2.03
CA ARG A 144 0.60 12.36 2.17
C ARG A 144 0.20 12.91 0.81
N SER A 145 1.13 12.99 -0.13
CA SER A 145 0.88 13.51 -1.46
C SER A 145 -0.11 12.64 -2.24
N TYR A 146 -0.05 11.32 -2.09
CA TYR A 146 -1.00 10.38 -2.71
C TYR A 146 -2.42 10.56 -2.15
N LEU A 147 -2.56 10.80 -0.84
CA LEU A 147 -3.85 11.16 -0.25
C LEU A 147 -4.36 12.51 -0.79
N ASN A 148 -3.50 13.53 -0.88
CA ASN A 148 -3.87 14.83 -1.46
C ASN A 148 -4.35 14.67 -2.92
N TYR A 149 -3.66 13.85 -3.71
CA TYR A 149 -4.05 13.56 -5.08
C TYR A 149 -5.40 12.81 -5.15
N THR A 150 -5.60 11.85 -4.25
CA THR A 150 -6.87 11.12 -4.10
C THR A 150 -8.03 12.07 -3.80
N LEU A 151 -7.84 12.99 -2.85
CA LEU A 151 -8.83 13.99 -2.48
C LEU A 151 -9.13 14.95 -3.63
N ALA A 152 -8.10 15.41 -4.35
CA ALA A 152 -8.25 16.29 -5.52
C ALA A 152 -9.06 15.63 -6.65
N ASN A 153 -9.09 14.31 -6.73
CA ASN A 153 -9.88 13.54 -7.70
C ASN A 153 -11.19 12.98 -7.11
N SER A 154 -11.59 13.39 -5.90
CA SER A 154 -12.79 12.88 -5.21
C SER A 154 -12.85 11.35 -5.18
N PHE A 155 -11.72 10.70 -4.93
CA PHE A 155 -11.58 9.24 -4.92
C PHE A 155 -11.99 8.54 -6.24
N TRP A 156 -12.07 9.26 -7.37
CA TRP A 156 -12.58 8.74 -8.65
C TRP A 156 -13.95 8.06 -8.54
N SER A 157 -14.79 8.50 -7.59
CA SER A 157 -16.06 7.84 -7.25
C SER A 157 -15.94 6.37 -6.84
N LEU A 158 -14.76 5.94 -6.39
CA LEU A 158 -14.52 4.58 -5.89
C LEU A 158 -15.00 4.38 -4.44
N LEU A 159 -15.21 5.47 -3.70
CA LEU A 159 -15.85 5.47 -2.39
C LEU A 159 -17.24 6.12 -2.49
N PRO A 160 -18.19 5.79 -1.58
CA PRO A 160 -19.51 6.40 -1.57
C PRO A 160 -19.42 7.93 -1.54
N PRO A 161 -20.29 8.68 -2.25
CA PRO A 161 -20.15 10.12 -2.41
C PRO A 161 -20.23 10.86 -1.07
N ALA A 162 -19.64 12.06 -1.01
CA ALA A 162 -19.80 12.92 0.16
C ALA A 162 -21.28 13.30 0.35
N PRO A 163 -21.77 13.43 1.59
CA PRO A 163 -23.14 13.86 1.83
C PRO A 163 -23.37 15.25 1.26
N ASN A 164 -24.37 15.40 0.38
CA ASN A 164 -24.77 16.69 -0.16
C ASN A 164 -25.66 17.44 0.83
N PRO A 165 -25.51 18.77 1.00
CA PRO A 165 -26.40 19.54 1.86
C PRO A 165 -27.85 19.59 1.36
N THR A 166 -28.07 19.38 0.06
CA THR A 166 -29.37 19.51 -0.61
C THR A 166 -30.09 18.18 -0.84
N ASN A 167 -29.38 17.05 -0.75
CA ASN A 167 -29.95 15.70 -0.82
C ASN A 167 -29.41 14.92 0.37
N SER A 168 -30.29 14.56 1.32
CA SER A 168 -29.92 13.72 2.45
C SER A 168 -29.39 12.38 1.94
N ALA A 169 -28.06 12.22 1.93
CA ALA A 169 -27.45 10.93 1.64
C ALA A 169 -28.07 9.88 2.55
N HIS A 170 -28.39 8.71 2.01
CA HIS A 170 -28.93 7.62 2.81
C HIS A 170 -27.95 7.36 3.98
N PRO A 171 -28.45 7.21 5.23
CA PRO A 171 -27.60 7.11 6.42
C PRO A 171 -26.50 6.05 6.30
N ASN A 172 -26.79 4.96 5.57
CA ASN A 172 -25.84 3.88 5.30
C ASN A 172 -24.64 4.34 4.45
N GLN A 173 -24.84 5.18 3.41
CA GLN A 173 -23.73 5.66 2.55
C GLN A 173 -22.80 6.60 3.30
N LYS A 174 -23.35 7.43 4.20
CA LYS A 174 -22.53 8.32 5.04
C LYS A 174 -21.65 7.50 5.98
N GLN A 175 -22.24 6.53 6.69
CA GLN A 175 -21.51 5.65 7.61
C GLN A 175 -20.43 4.83 6.87
N GLU A 176 -20.77 4.29 5.70
CA GLU A 176 -19.84 3.54 4.86
C GLU A 176 -18.65 4.42 4.40
N ARG A 177 -18.92 5.65 3.96
CA ARG A 177 -17.85 6.59 3.59
C ARG A 177 -16.96 6.91 4.79
N GLU A 178 -17.53 7.20 5.95
CA GLU A 178 -16.78 7.48 7.18
C GLU A 178 -15.91 6.27 7.58
N LEU A 179 -16.45 5.06 7.48
CA LEU A 179 -15.72 3.83 7.72
C LEU A 179 -14.55 3.65 6.74
N LEU A 180 -14.80 3.73 5.43
CA LEU A 180 -13.76 3.51 4.42
C LEU A 180 -12.67 4.58 4.49
N THR A 181 -13.04 5.85 4.69
CA THR A 181 -12.06 6.94 4.81
C THR A 181 -11.23 6.86 6.10
N SER A 182 -11.81 6.41 7.22
CA SER A 182 -11.05 6.16 8.46
C SER A 182 -10.08 4.98 8.36
N ARG A 183 -10.23 4.13 7.33
CA ARG A 183 -9.34 2.99 7.03
C ARG A 183 -8.19 3.33 6.07
N ILE A 184 -8.03 4.60 5.69
CA ILE A 184 -6.90 5.09 4.89
C ILE A 184 -5.87 5.73 5.83
N LEU A 185 -4.71 5.10 5.96
CA LEU A 185 -3.61 5.54 6.81
C LEU A 185 -2.39 5.96 5.97
N LEU A 186 -1.50 6.69 6.62
CA LEU A 186 -0.27 7.20 6.00
C LEU A 186 0.93 6.70 6.77
N GLU A 187 1.81 5.99 6.06
CA GLU A 187 3.10 5.55 6.56
C GLU A 187 4.15 6.49 5.94
N GLU A 188 4.72 7.35 6.78
CA GLU A 188 5.59 8.46 6.36
C GLU A 188 7.07 8.26 6.77
N GLN A 189 7.45 7.10 7.30
CA GLN A 189 8.81 6.73 7.71
C GLN A 189 9.59 6.01 6.61
N ALA A 190 8.94 5.32 5.67
CA ALA A 190 9.64 4.48 4.70
C ALA A 190 10.51 5.25 3.69
N LEU A 191 11.82 4.99 3.73
CA LEU A 191 12.81 5.56 2.83
C LEU A 191 13.20 4.63 1.67
N ASP A 192 12.75 3.36 1.70
CA ASP A 192 12.99 2.39 0.63
C ASP A 192 11.86 1.35 0.54
N SER A 193 11.95 0.42 -0.42
CA SER A 193 10.88 -0.55 -0.67
C SER A 193 10.76 -1.66 0.38
N PHE A 194 11.82 -1.94 1.15
CA PHE A 194 11.73 -2.88 2.26
C PHE A 194 10.99 -2.21 3.44
N HIS A 195 11.37 -0.97 3.75
CA HIS A 195 10.70 -0.13 4.74
C HIS A 195 9.23 0.13 4.40
N ASN A 196 8.86 0.22 3.11
CA ASN A 196 7.45 0.33 2.74
C ASN A 196 6.59 -0.83 3.29
N ILE A 197 7.13 -2.05 3.31
CA ILE A 197 6.42 -3.21 3.86
C ILE A 197 6.50 -3.21 5.38
N LEU A 198 7.71 -3.08 5.93
CA LEU A 198 7.97 -3.19 7.36
C LEU A 198 7.22 -2.12 8.17
N PHE A 199 7.31 -0.84 7.80
CA PHE A 199 6.62 0.21 8.53
C PHE A 199 5.10 0.15 8.33
N SER A 200 4.62 -0.36 7.20
CA SER A 200 3.18 -0.60 7.01
C SER A 200 2.67 -1.72 7.93
N LEU A 201 3.44 -2.81 8.12
CA LEU A 201 3.12 -3.84 9.11
C LEU A 201 3.07 -3.26 10.52
N LEU A 202 4.08 -2.46 10.90
CA LEU A 202 4.13 -1.79 12.20
C LEU A 202 2.96 -0.83 12.40
N LEU A 203 2.61 -0.03 11.39
CA LEU A 203 1.47 0.90 11.46
C LEU A 203 0.14 0.17 11.57
N PHE A 204 -0.01 -0.97 10.88
CA PHE A 204 -1.17 -1.84 11.02
C PHE A 204 -1.29 -2.34 12.46
N TRP A 205 -0.20 -2.84 13.05
CA TRP A 205 -0.19 -3.30 14.45
C TRP A 205 -0.47 -2.15 15.42
N LYS A 206 0.16 -0.98 15.26
CA LYS A 206 -0.09 0.21 16.10
C LYS A 206 -1.56 0.65 16.07
N THR A 207 -2.25 0.40 14.97
CA THR A 207 -3.65 0.78 14.77
C THR A 207 -4.64 -0.27 15.29
N THR A 208 -4.29 -1.55 15.19
CA THR A 208 -5.24 -2.66 15.43
C THR A 208 -4.87 -3.55 16.62
N ALA A 209 -3.68 -3.38 17.19
CA ALA A 209 -3.04 -4.27 18.14
C ALA A 209 -2.95 -5.75 17.67
N ARG A 210 -3.02 -5.98 16.35
CA ARG A 210 -2.96 -7.30 15.70
C ARG A 210 -2.05 -7.25 14.48
N TRP A 211 -1.48 -8.38 14.11
CA TRP A 211 -0.78 -8.53 12.83
C TRP A 211 -1.77 -8.93 11.73
N PRO A 212 -1.59 -8.47 10.48
CA PRO A 212 -2.55 -8.74 9.42
C PRO A 212 -2.56 -10.21 9.03
N GLU A 213 -3.75 -10.79 8.86
CA GLU A 213 -3.96 -12.14 8.35
C GLU A 213 -3.66 -12.22 6.85
N LYS A 214 -3.79 -11.10 6.12
CA LYS A 214 -3.49 -11.01 4.69
C LYS A 214 -2.77 -9.70 4.37
N MET A 215 -1.82 -9.74 3.45
CA MET A 215 -1.14 -8.55 2.95
C MET A 215 -1.29 -8.44 1.43
N THR A 216 -1.63 -7.26 0.92
CA THR A 216 -1.60 -6.96 -0.51
C THR A 216 -0.70 -5.77 -0.78
N VAL A 217 0.30 -5.96 -1.62
CA VAL A 217 1.22 -4.89 -2.04
C VAL A 217 0.86 -4.44 -3.45
N VAL A 218 0.67 -3.14 -3.64
CA VAL A 218 0.44 -2.48 -4.93
C VAL A 218 1.69 -1.67 -5.28
N SER A 219 2.30 -1.97 -6.42
CA SER A 219 3.52 -1.31 -6.90
C SER A 219 3.72 -1.58 -8.39
N HIS A 220 4.84 -1.13 -8.96
CA HIS A 220 5.23 -1.50 -10.32
C HIS A 220 5.38 -3.02 -10.46
N GLY A 221 4.83 -3.59 -11.53
CA GLY A 221 4.89 -5.01 -11.85
C GLY A 221 6.33 -5.51 -12.02
N PHE A 222 7.19 -4.74 -12.69
CA PHE A 222 8.60 -5.08 -12.85
C PHE A 222 9.38 -5.17 -11.53
N LYS A 223 8.85 -4.65 -10.41
CA LYS A 223 9.45 -4.77 -9.06
C LYS A 223 9.00 -6.03 -8.29
N ARG A 224 8.06 -6.81 -8.81
CA ARG A 224 7.44 -7.96 -8.12
C ARG A 224 8.46 -8.90 -7.49
N ALA A 225 9.48 -9.31 -8.25
CA ALA A 225 10.50 -10.25 -7.76
C ALA A 225 11.21 -9.70 -6.52
N ARG A 226 11.57 -8.40 -6.50
CA ARG A 226 12.23 -7.79 -5.34
C ARG A 226 11.34 -7.80 -4.10
N PHE A 227 10.06 -7.45 -4.25
CA PHE A 227 9.13 -7.44 -3.13
C PHE A 227 8.85 -8.85 -2.61
N VAL A 228 8.49 -9.79 -3.48
CA VAL A 228 8.01 -11.11 -3.08
C VAL A 228 9.17 -12.05 -2.74
N GLU A 229 10.21 -12.08 -3.56
CA GLU A 229 11.29 -13.06 -3.43
C GLU A 229 12.41 -12.61 -2.49
N LEU A 230 12.56 -11.30 -2.25
CA LEU A 230 13.54 -10.77 -1.31
C LEU A 230 12.88 -10.18 -0.07
N HIS A 231 12.10 -9.10 -0.19
CA HIS A 231 11.60 -8.37 1.00
C HIS A 231 10.66 -9.20 1.89
N VAL A 232 9.62 -9.81 1.30
CA VAL A 232 8.66 -10.64 2.04
C VAL A 232 9.35 -11.85 2.67
N LYS A 233 10.26 -12.50 1.94
CA LYS A 233 11.07 -13.61 2.47
C LYS A 233 11.99 -13.15 3.62
N ALA A 234 12.64 -12.00 3.48
CA ALA A 234 13.53 -11.45 4.51
C ALA A 234 12.75 -11.07 5.79
N LEU A 235 11.52 -10.58 5.65
CA LEU A 235 10.59 -10.36 6.75
C LEU A 235 10.05 -11.65 7.35
N ARG A 236 10.19 -12.79 6.66
CA ARG A 236 9.58 -14.09 7.01
C ARG A 236 8.06 -14.02 7.13
N PHE A 237 7.42 -13.15 6.34
CA PHE A 237 5.96 -13.11 6.29
C PHE A 237 5.46 -14.26 5.39
N PRO A 238 4.42 -15.02 5.79
CA PRO A 238 3.98 -16.19 5.03
C PRO A 238 3.54 -15.84 3.61
N LEU A 239 4.22 -16.40 2.61
CA LEU A 239 3.98 -16.09 1.19
C LEU A 239 2.55 -16.42 0.74
N ALA A 240 1.92 -17.45 1.32
CA ALA A 240 0.54 -17.83 1.04
C ALA A 240 -0.48 -16.72 1.40
N ARG A 241 -0.11 -15.82 2.32
CA ARG A 241 -0.92 -14.69 2.78
C ARG A 241 -0.61 -13.39 2.04
N VAL A 242 0.27 -13.43 1.03
CA VAL A 242 0.70 -12.25 0.26
C VAL A 242 0.11 -12.26 -1.14
N ARG A 243 -0.55 -11.16 -1.51
CA ARG A 243 -0.92 -10.83 -2.88
C ARG A 243 -0.07 -9.65 -3.35
N PHE A 244 0.39 -9.70 -4.60
CA PHE A 244 1.06 -8.57 -5.24
C PHE A 244 0.25 -8.11 -6.46
N VAL A 245 -0.11 -6.83 -6.49
CA VAL A 245 -0.79 -6.17 -7.61
C VAL A 245 0.25 -5.32 -8.32
N GLY A 246 0.73 -5.85 -9.46
CA GLY A 246 1.71 -5.17 -10.31
C GLY A 246 1.00 -4.34 -11.36
N VAL A 247 1.33 -3.05 -11.43
CA VAL A 247 0.82 -2.14 -12.45
C VAL A 247 2.01 -1.39 -13.05
N ASP A 248 2.32 -1.70 -14.31
CA ASP A 248 3.43 -1.11 -15.03
C ASP A 248 2.99 0.10 -15.88
N PRO A 249 3.94 0.98 -16.26
CA PRO A 249 3.64 2.10 -17.14
C PRO A 249 3.14 1.65 -18.51
N GLY A 250 2.31 2.47 -19.16
CA GLY A 250 1.70 2.16 -20.46
C GLY A 250 2.72 1.78 -21.54
N TYR A 251 3.89 2.42 -21.55
CA TYR A 251 4.99 2.09 -22.48
C TYR A 251 5.60 0.69 -22.25
N MET A 252 5.25 -0.01 -21.17
CA MET A 252 5.62 -1.41 -20.93
C MET A 252 4.48 -2.40 -21.18
N LEU A 253 3.29 -1.91 -21.55
CA LEU A 253 2.13 -2.74 -21.84
C LEU A 253 1.96 -2.89 -23.37
N ALA A 254 1.48 -4.05 -23.81
CA ALA A 254 1.32 -4.35 -25.23
C ALA A 254 0.33 -3.41 -25.93
N ASP A 255 -0.72 -2.99 -25.22
CA ASP A 255 -1.78 -2.08 -25.67
C ASP A 255 -1.41 -0.59 -25.52
N GLY A 256 -0.37 -0.26 -24.75
CA GLY A 256 0.05 1.11 -24.46
C GLY A 256 1.14 1.68 -25.37
N GLY A 257 1.43 1.03 -26.51
CA GLY A 257 2.52 1.42 -27.40
C GLY A 257 3.89 1.06 -26.82
N TYR A 258 4.12 -0.25 -26.67
CA TYR A 258 5.30 -0.82 -26.03
C TYR A 258 6.63 -0.22 -26.56
N ASP A 259 7.35 0.49 -25.69
CA ASP A 259 8.69 1.01 -25.95
C ASP A 259 9.72 -0.01 -25.45
N VAL A 260 10.24 -0.81 -26.38
CA VAL A 260 11.17 -1.90 -26.09
C VAL A 260 12.42 -1.39 -25.37
N VAL A 261 13.03 -0.33 -25.88
CA VAL A 261 14.31 0.18 -25.38
C VAL A 261 14.13 0.70 -23.95
N ARG A 262 13.13 1.55 -23.74
CA ARG A 262 12.86 2.11 -22.41
C ARG A 262 12.46 1.03 -21.41
N ALA A 263 11.63 0.07 -21.82
CA ALA A 263 11.20 -1.02 -20.96
C ALA A 263 12.37 -1.93 -20.55
N GLU A 264 13.27 -2.26 -21.48
CA GLU A 264 14.48 -3.03 -21.19
C GLU A 264 15.44 -2.28 -20.26
N ASP A 265 15.65 -0.98 -20.47
CA ASP A 265 16.49 -0.15 -19.62
C ASP A 265 15.97 -0.08 -18.18
N VAL A 266 14.66 0.09 -18.00
CA VAL A 266 14.06 0.11 -16.65
C VAL A 266 14.18 -1.27 -15.99
N ARG A 267 13.92 -2.36 -16.72
CA ARG A 267 14.07 -3.72 -16.17
C ARG A 267 15.52 -4.04 -15.83
N LYS A 268 16.48 -3.61 -16.65
CA LYS A 268 17.91 -3.75 -16.37
C LYS A 268 18.29 -2.95 -15.12
N GLY A 269 17.84 -1.70 -15.03
CA GLY A 269 18.05 -0.85 -13.86
C GLY A 269 17.48 -1.45 -12.58
N GLU A 270 16.27 -2.03 -12.65
CA GLU A 270 15.68 -2.77 -11.54
C GLU A 270 16.49 -4.02 -11.20
N LYS A 271 16.92 -4.81 -12.18
CA LYS A 271 17.71 -6.03 -11.95
C LYS A 271 19.06 -5.73 -11.27
N GLU A 272 19.77 -4.70 -11.73
CA GLU A 272 21.13 -4.40 -11.27
C GLU A 272 21.15 -3.56 -9.97
N ARG A 273 20.35 -2.49 -9.91
CA ARG A 273 20.41 -1.49 -8.83
C ARG A 273 19.24 -1.56 -7.86
N GLY A 274 18.14 -2.18 -8.29
CA GLY A 274 17.00 -2.55 -7.47
C GLY A 274 17.26 -3.91 -6.85
N PHE A 275 16.67 -4.97 -7.40
CA PHE A 275 16.80 -6.38 -6.99
C PHE A 275 18.23 -6.78 -6.63
N GLY A 276 19.20 -6.56 -7.52
CA GLY A 276 20.59 -7.00 -7.35
C GLY A 276 21.26 -6.44 -6.09
N ALA A 277 20.92 -5.20 -5.70
CA ALA A 277 21.46 -4.58 -4.49
C ALA A 277 20.94 -5.23 -3.19
N TRP A 278 19.84 -5.97 -3.25
CA TRP A 278 19.21 -6.64 -2.10
C TRP A 278 19.54 -8.12 -2.01
N VAL A 279 20.16 -8.73 -3.03
CA VAL A 279 20.44 -10.19 -3.04
C VAL A 279 21.37 -10.58 -1.88
N GLU A 280 22.46 -9.84 -1.69
CA GLU A 280 23.44 -10.06 -0.62
C GLU A 280 23.15 -9.24 0.65
N ASP A 281 22.12 -8.39 0.60
CA ASP A 281 21.72 -7.49 1.69
C ASP A 281 20.19 -7.47 1.84
N VAL A 282 19.62 -8.65 2.08
CA VAL A 282 18.16 -8.87 2.06
C VAL A 282 17.40 -8.06 3.11
N ARG A 283 18.09 -7.57 4.16
CA ARG A 283 17.55 -6.69 5.22
C ARG A 283 17.92 -5.22 5.03
N GLY A 284 18.73 -4.89 4.02
CA GLY A 284 19.11 -3.52 3.72
C GLY A 284 20.03 -2.87 4.75
N GLU A 285 20.83 -3.66 5.44
CA GLU A 285 21.71 -3.21 6.52
C GLU A 285 23.14 -2.92 6.07
N GLY A 286 23.50 -3.26 4.84
CA GLY A 286 24.78 -2.96 4.24
C GLY A 286 24.95 -1.48 3.93
N GLY A 287 26.20 -1.02 3.86
CA GLY A 287 26.55 0.39 3.65
C GLY A 287 25.95 0.99 2.37
N VAL A 288 25.78 0.19 1.31
CA VAL A 288 25.18 0.64 0.04
C VAL A 288 23.71 1.00 0.22
N LEU A 289 22.90 0.12 0.83
CA LEU A 289 21.47 0.36 1.01
C LEU A 289 21.22 1.40 2.12
N ARG A 290 22.01 1.39 3.20
CA ARG A 290 22.06 2.48 4.20
C ARG A 290 22.33 3.83 3.55
N GLY A 291 23.36 3.93 2.71
CA GLY A 291 23.71 5.15 1.99
C GLY A 291 22.56 5.65 1.10
N LYS A 292 21.89 4.73 0.37
CA LYS A 292 20.69 5.09 -0.41
C LYS A 292 19.53 5.60 0.45
N ARG A 293 19.36 5.10 1.69
CA ARG A 293 18.35 5.61 2.63
C ARG A 293 18.74 6.97 3.19
N ALA A 294 19.98 7.13 3.65
CA ALA A 294 20.46 8.42 4.16
C ALA A 294 20.38 9.53 3.12
N GLY A 295 20.74 9.25 1.86
CA GLY A 295 20.58 10.21 0.76
C GLY A 295 19.12 10.62 0.47
N ARG A 296 18.13 9.84 0.93
CA ARG A 296 16.70 10.19 0.87
C ARG A 296 16.19 10.79 2.18
N TRP A 297 16.97 10.77 3.25
CA TRP A 297 16.60 11.27 4.56
C TRP A 297 16.79 12.78 4.64
N CYS A 298 15.89 13.54 4.04
CA CYS A 298 16.02 15.01 4.01
C CYS A 298 15.48 15.67 5.29
N TRP A 299 14.38 15.13 5.84
CA TRP A 299 13.54 15.81 6.82
C TRP A 299 13.54 15.18 8.22
N GLY A 300 14.56 14.40 8.56
CA GLY A 300 14.73 13.95 9.94
C GLY A 300 13.74 12.88 10.42
N VAL A 301 13.09 12.14 9.51
CA VAL A 301 12.06 11.15 9.88
C VAL A 301 12.63 10.05 10.75
N ASP A 302 11.93 9.66 11.82
CA ASP A 302 12.41 8.60 12.70
C ASP A 302 12.48 7.26 11.95
N GLN A 303 13.56 6.50 12.15
CA GLN A 303 13.74 5.15 11.59
C GLN A 303 13.67 4.07 12.69
N ARG A 304 13.29 4.44 13.91
CA ARG A 304 12.95 3.51 14.99
C ARG A 304 11.50 3.05 14.86
N TRP A 305 11.21 1.85 15.32
CA TRP A 305 9.89 1.25 15.12
C TRP A 305 8.88 1.72 16.17
N PHE A 306 9.37 2.02 17.37
CA PHE A 306 8.61 2.60 18.47
C PHE A 306 9.40 3.75 19.08
N GLU A 307 8.68 4.75 19.58
CA GLU A 307 9.28 5.88 20.29
C GLU A 307 10.02 5.42 21.56
N ASP A 308 10.95 6.23 22.05
CA ASP A 308 11.55 5.96 23.36
C ASP A 308 10.56 6.28 24.48
N GLY A 309 10.70 5.58 25.61
CA GLY A 309 9.91 5.82 26.81
C GLY A 309 8.87 4.73 27.08
N VAL A 310 8.08 4.96 28.13
CA VAL A 310 7.19 3.93 28.71
C VAL A 310 6.17 3.39 27.69
N GLU A 311 5.62 4.29 26.86
CA GLU A 311 4.63 3.95 25.84
C GLU A 311 5.22 3.08 24.74
N GLY A 312 6.32 3.52 24.13
CA GLY A 312 6.95 2.80 23.02
C GLY A 312 7.57 1.47 23.46
N GLU A 313 8.14 1.38 24.66
CA GLU A 313 8.62 0.10 25.21
C GLU A 313 7.47 -0.86 25.54
N ARG A 314 6.31 -0.34 25.97
CA ARG A 314 5.11 -1.16 26.12
C ARG A 314 4.67 -1.70 24.76
N MET A 315 4.53 -0.83 23.75
CA MET A 315 4.14 -1.22 22.40
C MET A 315 5.09 -2.26 21.80
N ARG A 316 6.41 -2.07 21.97
CA ARG A 316 7.44 -3.02 21.55
C ARG A 316 7.20 -4.40 22.16
N ARG A 317 7.04 -4.48 23.48
CA ARG A 317 6.78 -5.73 24.20
C ARG A 317 5.48 -6.40 23.74
N GLU A 318 4.39 -5.64 23.64
CA GLU A 318 3.08 -6.15 23.25
C GLU A 318 3.03 -6.62 21.80
N SER A 319 3.80 -5.99 20.92
CA SER A 319 3.87 -6.38 19.52
C SER A 319 4.54 -7.73 19.30
N GLY A 320 5.44 -8.12 20.22
CA GLY A 320 6.27 -9.32 20.10
C GLY A 320 7.31 -9.24 18.99
N VAL A 321 7.48 -8.08 18.34
CA VAL A 321 8.40 -7.93 17.21
C VAL A 321 9.85 -7.96 17.69
N GLY A 322 10.67 -8.79 17.05
CA GLY A 322 12.09 -8.90 17.37
C GLY A 322 12.91 -7.92 16.54
N SER A 323 13.60 -6.99 17.19
CA SER A 323 14.41 -5.96 16.54
C SER A 323 15.74 -5.72 17.26
N ARG A 324 16.64 -4.98 16.63
CA ARG A 324 17.83 -4.40 17.26
C ARG A 324 18.07 -2.99 16.74
N ARG A 325 18.63 -2.12 17.58
CA ARG A 325 19.04 -0.77 17.17
C ARG A 325 20.45 -0.81 16.59
N VAL A 326 20.67 -0.02 15.55
CA VAL A 326 21.96 0.15 14.90
C VAL A 326 22.23 1.63 14.77
N GLU A 327 23.43 2.02 15.18
CA GLU A 327 23.94 3.38 15.04
C GLU A 327 25.07 3.40 14.04
N TRP A 328 25.07 4.41 13.18
CA TRP A 328 26.10 4.58 12.15
C TRP A 328 26.16 6.04 11.69
N VAL A 329 27.29 6.43 11.10
CA VAL A 329 27.51 7.79 10.58
C VAL A 329 27.36 7.78 9.07
N GLY A 330 26.67 8.78 8.53
CA GLY A 330 26.49 8.96 7.10
C GLY A 330 26.15 10.39 6.72
N VAL A 331 25.92 10.61 5.42
CA VAL A 331 25.52 11.91 4.88
C VAL A 331 24.05 11.87 4.49
N ASP A 332 23.27 12.81 5.02
CA ASP A 332 21.84 12.88 4.76
C ASP A 332 21.50 13.47 3.38
N GLY A 333 20.21 13.47 3.04
CA GLY A 333 19.72 14.01 1.76
C GLY A 333 19.85 15.52 1.61
N MET A 334 20.36 16.23 2.62
CA MET A 334 20.74 17.65 2.57
C MET A 334 22.27 17.84 2.58
N GLY A 335 23.05 16.77 2.44
CA GLY A 335 24.52 16.83 2.40
C GLY A 335 25.19 17.00 3.77
N ARG A 336 24.48 16.72 4.87
CA ARG A 336 24.99 16.93 6.23
C ARG A 336 25.42 15.60 6.84
N GLU A 337 26.57 15.59 7.53
CA GLU A 337 26.97 14.43 8.33
C GLU A 337 26.06 14.28 9.55
N ARG A 338 25.63 13.05 9.81
CA ARG A 338 24.63 12.70 10.81
C ARG A 338 24.94 11.35 11.42
N VAL A 339 24.61 11.21 12.71
CA VAL A 339 24.45 9.91 13.35
C VAL A 339 23.03 9.44 13.09
N PHE A 340 22.90 8.30 12.44
CA PHE A 340 21.63 7.64 12.18
C PHE A 340 21.42 6.57 13.23
N VAL A 341 20.24 6.60 13.85
CA VAL A 341 19.74 5.52 14.69
C VAL A 341 18.59 4.87 13.92
N GLU A 342 18.80 3.64 13.47
CA GLU A 342 17.74 2.86 12.85
C GLU A 342 17.49 1.58 13.61
N GLU A 343 16.25 1.11 13.54
CA GLU A 343 15.86 -0.17 14.09
C GLU A 343 15.70 -1.19 12.97
N VAL A 344 16.35 -2.34 13.12
CA VAL A 344 16.43 -3.38 12.09
C VAL A 344 15.88 -4.69 12.61
N LEU A 345 15.47 -5.54 11.67
CA LEU A 345 14.85 -6.83 11.97
C LEU A 345 15.82 -7.76 12.71
N GLY A 346 15.38 -8.29 13.85
CA GLY A 346 16.11 -9.25 14.66
C GLY A 346 16.25 -10.62 13.97
N SER A 347 17.14 -11.47 14.47
CA SER A 347 17.30 -12.85 13.99
C SER A 347 16.23 -13.79 14.54
N GLY A 348 15.71 -13.52 15.74
CA GLY A 348 14.65 -14.30 16.38
C GLY A 348 13.34 -14.31 15.59
N ARG A 349 12.46 -15.25 15.94
CA ARG A 349 11.13 -15.42 15.33
C ARG A 349 10.30 -14.14 15.48
N GLN A 350 9.61 -13.78 14.41
CA GLN A 350 8.71 -12.65 14.34
C GLN A 350 7.26 -13.09 14.61
N PRO A 351 6.41 -12.19 15.14
CA PRO A 351 5.08 -12.54 15.61
C PRO A 351 4.07 -12.87 14.48
N TRP A 352 4.44 -12.60 13.23
CA TRP A 352 3.65 -12.95 12.04
C TRP A 352 4.12 -14.22 11.33
N GLU A 353 5.24 -14.82 11.77
CA GLU A 353 5.69 -16.11 11.25
C GLU A 353 4.66 -17.19 11.59
N GLU A 354 4.48 -18.16 10.69
CA GLU A 354 3.73 -19.39 10.99
C GLU A 354 4.65 -20.36 11.75
N ASP A 355 4.06 -21.33 12.46
CA ASP A 355 4.81 -22.36 13.20
C ASP A 355 5.40 -23.43 12.27
#